data_AF-A0A1H5L588-F1
#
_entry.id   AF-A0A1H5L588-F1
#
_cell.length_a   1.000
_cell.length_b   1.000
_cell.length_c   1.000
_cell.angle_alpha   90.00
_cell.angle_beta   90.00
_cell.angle_gamma   90.00
#
_symmetry.space_group_name_H-M   'P 1'
#
loop_
_entity.id
_entity.type
_entity.pdbx_description
1 polymer ?
#
loop_
_entity_poly.entity_id
_entity_poly.type
_entity_poly.pdbx_seq_one_letter_code
_entity_poly.pdbx_strand_id
1 'polypeptide(L)'
;MLRTAEITAELTGPLAGDNGHRLHWSSQLEFTVDCFVCERTGRTQVFECGAERALCSGSRSGLQRHRTAGRIAAYDTTSGPGRLALRALVDFWWAPFEDTRNNRSAMAPTSHPWVRLHLRSYCPEAKEAATYSIQTNQGRPRELRCPHCDFGAATDAATPAIRLLN
;
A
#
# COMPACT_ATOMS: atom_id res chain seq x y z
N MET A 1 -5.67 -20.13 -7.75
CA MET A 1 -6.81 -19.87 -6.85
C MET A 1 -6.89 -18.39 -6.55
N LEU A 2 -8.10 -17.83 -6.53
CA LEU A 2 -8.31 -16.45 -6.09
C LEU A 2 -8.09 -16.37 -4.57
N ARG A 3 -7.45 -15.29 -4.13
CA ARG A 3 -7.20 -14.96 -2.73
C ARG A 3 -7.49 -13.48 -2.53
N THR A 4 -7.90 -13.11 -1.32
CA THR A 4 -8.17 -11.73 -0.97
C THR A 4 -7.40 -11.37 0.29
N ALA A 5 -6.66 -10.26 0.26
CA ALA A 5 -6.06 -9.67 1.45
C ALA A 5 -6.85 -8.43 1.86
N GLU A 6 -7.20 -8.34 3.13
CA GLU A 6 -7.65 -7.10 3.75
C GLU A 6 -6.43 -6.35 4.29
N ILE A 7 -6.35 -5.07 3.92
CA ILE A 7 -5.29 -4.16 4.34
C ILE A 7 -5.96 -2.99 5.07
N THR A 8 -5.55 -2.72 6.29
CA THR A 8 -6.05 -1.59 7.08
C THR A 8 -4.92 -0.70 7.57
N ALA A 9 -5.20 0.60 7.64
CA ALA A 9 -4.29 1.57 8.22
C ALA A 9 -5.06 2.76 8.79
N GLU A 10 -4.43 3.44 9.75
CA GLU A 10 -4.99 4.60 10.41
C GLU A 10 -3.91 5.64 10.67
N LEU A 11 -4.25 6.89 10.38
CA LEU A 11 -3.48 8.07 10.74
C LEU A 11 -4.30 8.95 11.69
N THR A 12 -3.63 9.57 12.64
CA THR A 12 -4.21 10.57 13.55
C THR A 12 -3.53 11.91 13.38
N GLY A 13 -4.08 13.00 13.91
CA GLY A 13 -3.43 14.32 13.91
C GLY A 13 -4.33 15.47 13.48
N PRO A 14 -3.77 16.66 13.22
CA PRO A 14 -4.53 17.87 12.86
C PRO A 14 -5.02 17.80 11.40
N LEU A 15 -5.91 16.85 11.14
CA LEU A 15 -6.45 16.55 9.81
C LEU A 15 -7.57 17.51 9.39
N ALA A 16 -8.05 18.36 10.30
CA ALA A 16 -9.04 19.40 10.07
C ALA A 16 -8.63 20.73 10.75
N GLY A 17 -9.14 21.86 10.23
CA GLY A 17 -8.87 23.22 10.72
C GLY A 17 -8.21 24.12 9.67
N ASP A 18 -8.06 25.41 9.98
CA ASP A 18 -7.55 26.43 9.03
C ASP A 18 -6.11 26.18 8.56
N ASN A 19 -5.32 25.45 9.37
CA ASN A 19 -3.95 25.01 9.05
C ASN A 19 -3.87 23.50 8.73
N GLY A 20 -5.02 22.84 8.58
CA GLY A 20 -5.08 21.40 8.31
C GLY A 20 -4.62 21.08 6.89
N HIS A 21 -3.64 20.19 6.76
CA HIS A 21 -3.27 19.63 5.46
C HIS A 21 -4.41 18.71 4.99
N ARG A 22 -4.94 18.96 3.79
CA ARG A 22 -6.02 18.13 3.21
C ARG A 22 -5.51 16.76 2.78
N LEU A 23 -5.20 15.91 3.75
CA LEU A 23 -4.63 14.59 3.56
C LEU A 23 -5.70 13.58 3.14
N HIS A 24 -5.39 12.77 2.15
CA HIS A 24 -6.24 11.66 1.71
C HIS A 24 -5.39 10.51 1.20
N TRP A 25 -5.93 9.29 1.27
CA TRP A 25 -5.31 8.12 0.67
C TRP A 25 -5.33 8.24 -0.86
N SER A 26 -4.20 7.96 -1.49
CA SER A 26 -4.12 7.81 -2.94
C SER A 26 -4.88 6.56 -3.38
N SER A 27 -5.26 6.49 -4.64
CA SER A 27 -5.86 5.31 -5.29
C SER A 27 -4.88 4.16 -5.56
N GLN A 28 -3.64 4.28 -5.09
CA GLN A 28 -2.56 3.34 -5.35
C GLN A 28 -2.08 2.70 -4.06
N LEU A 29 -1.84 1.38 -4.09
CA LEU A 29 -1.07 0.67 -3.07
C LEU A 29 -0.05 -0.26 -3.70
N GLU A 30 1.04 -0.51 -2.99
CA GLU A 30 2.00 -1.55 -3.33
C GLU A 30 1.89 -2.68 -2.33
N PHE A 31 1.78 -3.92 -2.80
CA PHE A 31 1.64 -5.08 -1.94
C PHE A 31 2.58 -6.19 -2.39
N THR A 32 3.27 -6.81 -1.44
CA THR A 32 4.19 -7.91 -1.71
C THR A 32 3.42 -9.22 -1.81
N VAL A 33 3.40 -9.77 -3.02
CA VAL A 33 2.71 -11.00 -3.38
C VAL A 33 3.64 -11.88 -4.21
N ASP A 34 3.61 -13.19 -3.98
CA ASP A 34 4.29 -14.15 -4.84
C ASP A 34 3.69 -14.11 -6.25
N CYS A 35 4.51 -13.86 -7.27
CA CYS A 35 4.03 -13.69 -8.63
C CYS A 35 4.20 -14.99 -9.41
N PHE A 36 3.09 -15.69 -9.64
CA PHE A 36 3.04 -16.92 -10.44
C PHE A 36 3.49 -16.68 -11.90
N VAL A 37 3.18 -15.51 -12.48
CA VAL A 37 3.55 -15.21 -13.89
C VAL A 37 5.06 -15.21 -14.11
N CYS A 38 5.84 -14.78 -13.11
CA CYS A 38 7.30 -14.77 -13.18
C CYS A 38 7.95 -15.82 -12.30
N GLU A 39 7.15 -16.67 -11.65
CA GLU A 39 7.57 -17.69 -10.69
C GLU A 39 8.58 -17.17 -9.66
N ARG A 40 8.34 -15.95 -9.13
CA ARG A 40 9.18 -15.36 -8.08
C ARG A 40 8.40 -15.06 -6.82
N THR A 41 9.01 -15.37 -5.69
CA THR A 41 8.48 -15.02 -4.38
C THR A 41 8.75 -13.55 -4.02
N GLY A 42 7.97 -12.99 -3.10
CA GLY A 42 8.25 -11.70 -2.46
C GLY A 42 8.26 -10.51 -3.43
N ARG A 43 7.32 -10.45 -4.38
CA ARG A 43 7.32 -9.44 -5.42
C ARG A 43 6.40 -8.29 -5.07
N THR A 44 6.93 -7.08 -5.16
CA THR A 44 6.11 -5.89 -5.09
C THR A 44 5.24 -5.80 -6.34
N GLN A 45 3.94 -5.81 -6.13
CA GLN A 45 2.94 -5.53 -7.15
C GLN A 45 2.27 -4.19 -6.83
N VAL A 46 2.06 -3.37 -7.86
CA VAL A 46 1.35 -2.09 -7.76
C VAL A 46 -0.10 -2.33 -8.15
N PHE A 47 -1.02 -1.91 -7.29
CA PHE A 47 -2.46 -1.98 -7.49
C PHE A 47 -3.01 -0.55 -7.55
N GLU A 48 -3.96 -0.33 -8.45
CA GLU A 48 -4.62 0.96 -8.67
C GLU A 48 -6.14 0.77 -8.60
N CYS A 49 -6.86 1.67 -7.94
CA CYS A 49 -8.32 1.63 -7.88
C CYS A 49 -8.91 1.73 -9.29
N GLY A 50 -9.85 0.85 -9.61
CA GLY A 50 -10.47 0.77 -10.94
C GLY A 50 -9.64 0.01 -11.99
N ALA A 51 -8.39 -0.37 -11.70
CA ALA A 51 -7.62 -1.23 -12.58
C ALA A 51 -8.00 -2.71 -12.40
N GLU A 52 -8.19 -3.42 -13.52
CA GLU A 52 -8.51 -4.86 -13.51
C GLU A 52 -7.30 -5.76 -13.25
N ARG A 53 -6.08 -5.21 -13.35
CA ARG A 53 -4.82 -5.94 -13.26
C ARG A 53 -3.78 -5.15 -12.50
N ALA A 54 -3.04 -5.83 -11.64
CA ALA A 54 -1.89 -5.27 -10.94
C ALA A 54 -0.65 -5.32 -11.84
N LEU A 55 0.34 -4.50 -11.50
CA LEU A 55 1.63 -4.45 -12.18
C LEU A 55 2.71 -5.04 -11.28
N CYS A 56 3.22 -6.22 -11.63
CA CYS A 56 4.39 -6.78 -10.97
C CYS A 56 5.64 -5.97 -11.35
N SER A 57 6.47 -5.66 -10.35
CA SER A 57 7.74 -4.94 -10.54
C SER A 57 8.73 -5.61 -11.50
N GLY A 58 8.56 -6.90 -11.82
CA GLY A 58 9.49 -7.63 -12.69
C GLY A 58 10.81 -7.93 -11.98
N SER A 59 11.65 -8.77 -12.58
CA SER A 59 12.93 -9.22 -12.00
C SER A 59 14.07 -8.47 -12.68
N ARG A 60 15.09 -8.12 -11.89
CA ARG A 60 16.34 -7.59 -12.46
C ARG A 60 17.06 -8.59 -13.37
N SER A 61 16.65 -9.86 -13.38
CA SER A 61 17.32 -10.96 -14.09
C SER A 61 16.57 -11.48 -15.31
N GLY A 62 15.61 -10.73 -15.88
CA GLY A 62 15.12 -11.03 -17.22
C GLY A 62 13.63 -10.78 -17.49
N LEU A 63 12.76 -10.84 -16.49
CA LEU A 63 11.34 -10.57 -16.73
C LEU A 63 11.02 -9.12 -16.41
N GLN A 64 10.71 -8.34 -17.44
CA GLN A 64 10.28 -6.95 -17.31
C GLN A 64 9.02 -6.81 -16.45
N ARG A 65 8.66 -5.57 -16.12
CA ARG A 65 7.35 -5.27 -15.52
C ARG A 65 6.25 -5.90 -16.37
N HIS A 66 5.34 -6.61 -15.72
CA HIS A 66 4.26 -7.34 -16.40
C HIS A 66 2.98 -7.29 -15.58
N ARG A 67 1.86 -7.42 -16.27
CA ARG A 67 0.54 -7.47 -15.64
C ARG A 67 0.34 -8.83 -14.97
N THR A 68 -0.34 -8.82 -13.84
CA THR A 68 -0.75 -10.01 -13.11
C THR A 68 -2.22 -9.92 -12.74
N ALA A 69 -2.84 -11.07 -12.53
CA ALA A 69 -4.24 -11.15 -12.11
C ALA A 69 -4.34 -10.72 -10.64
N GLY A 70 -4.68 -9.45 -10.44
CA GLY A 70 -4.94 -8.87 -9.14
C GLY A 70 -5.53 -7.48 -9.28
N ARG A 71 -6.36 -7.07 -8.32
CA ARG A 71 -7.07 -5.79 -8.34
C ARG A 71 -7.43 -5.35 -6.93
N ILE A 72 -7.76 -4.07 -6.79
CA ILE A 72 -8.43 -3.57 -5.59
C ILE A 72 -9.94 -3.84 -5.75
N ALA A 73 -10.47 -4.75 -4.93
CA ALA A 73 -11.88 -5.13 -4.94
C ALA A 73 -12.76 -4.15 -4.16
N ALA A 74 -12.22 -3.56 -3.09
CA ALA A 74 -12.86 -2.49 -2.32
C ALA A 74 -11.79 -1.54 -1.75
N TYR A 75 -12.13 -0.26 -1.63
CA TYR A 75 -11.22 0.78 -1.14
C TYR A 75 -12.00 1.83 -0.35
N ASP A 76 -12.22 1.53 0.92
CA ASP A 76 -13.03 2.36 1.81
C ASP A 76 -12.11 3.30 2.59
N THR A 77 -12.34 4.61 2.46
CA THR A 77 -11.64 5.62 3.25
C THR A 77 -12.61 6.27 4.23
N THR A 78 -12.13 6.55 5.44
CA THR A 78 -12.92 7.25 6.46
C THR A 78 -12.11 8.43 6.96
N SER A 79 -12.63 9.64 6.74
CA SER A 79 -12.03 10.90 7.20
C SER A 79 -12.90 11.53 8.29
N GLY A 80 -12.29 11.86 9.43
CA GLY A 80 -12.89 12.63 10.51
C GLY A 80 -11.91 13.69 11.04
N PRO A 81 -12.34 14.56 11.97
CA PRO A 81 -11.57 15.74 12.40
C PRO A 81 -10.15 15.48 12.90
N GLY A 82 -9.88 14.28 13.42
CA GLY A 82 -8.54 13.88 13.89
C GLY A 82 -8.12 12.48 13.44
N ARG A 83 -8.81 11.90 12.46
CA ARG A 83 -8.59 10.52 12.01
C ARG A 83 -8.73 10.38 10.50
N LEU A 84 -7.80 9.66 9.89
CA LEU A 84 -7.87 9.22 8.49
C LEU A 84 -7.56 7.72 8.43
N ALA A 85 -8.58 6.93 8.12
CA ALA A 85 -8.48 5.47 8.07
C ALA A 85 -8.68 4.93 6.65
N LEU A 86 -8.06 3.79 6.37
CA LEU A 86 -8.19 3.02 5.13
C LEU A 86 -8.57 1.58 5.46
N ARG A 87 -9.48 1.04 4.67
CA ARG A 87 -9.70 -0.40 4.51
C ARG A 87 -9.71 -0.74 3.02
N ALA A 88 -8.74 -1.53 2.57
CA ALA A 88 -8.65 -2.00 1.20
C ALA A 88 -8.78 -3.53 1.15
N LEU A 89 -9.54 -4.03 0.17
CA LEU A 89 -9.57 -5.45 -0.18
C LEU A 89 -8.82 -5.63 -1.49
N VAL A 90 -7.77 -6.46 -1.46
CA VAL A 90 -6.92 -6.74 -2.61
C VAL A 90 -7.10 -8.18 -3.04
N ASP A 91 -7.70 -8.36 -4.20
CA ASP A 91 -7.80 -9.66 -4.86
C ASP A 91 -6.50 -9.95 -5.62
N PHE A 92 -6.01 -11.17 -5.53
CA PHE A 92 -4.88 -11.63 -6.33
C PHE A 92 -4.99 -13.14 -6.61
N TRP A 93 -4.55 -13.53 -7.80
CA TRP A 93 -4.42 -14.93 -8.13
C TRP A 93 -3.12 -15.48 -7.56
N TRP A 94 -3.22 -16.64 -6.90
CA TRP A 94 -2.06 -17.36 -6.40
C TRP A 94 -2.13 -18.84 -6.79
N ALA A 95 -0.97 -19.44 -7.04
CA ALA A 95 -0.80 -20.87 -7.21
C ALA A 95 0.56 -21.27 -6.61
N PRO A 96 0.72 -22.51 -6.12
CA PRO A 96 2.02 -22.98 -5.64
C PRO A 96 3.01 -23.05 -6.81
N PHE A 97 4.25 -22.60 -6.58
CA PHE A 97 5.37 -22.73 -7.51
C PHE A 97 6.69 -22.73 -6.72
N GLU A 98 7.78 -23.16 -7.35
CA GLU A 98 9.13 -23.07 -6.81
C GLU A 98 9.89 -21.90 -7.45
N ASP A 99 10.38 -20.95 -6.64
CA ASP A 99 11.28 -19.91 -7.10
C ASP A 99 12.69 -20.48 -7.23
N THR A 100 12.98 -21.03 -8.40
CA THR A 100 14.24 -21.74 -8.72
C THR A 100 15.51 -20.93 -8.47
N ARG A 101 15.45 -19.59 -8.45
CA ARG A 101 16.63 -18.77 -8.14
C ARG A 101 16.93 -18.70 -6.66
N ASN A 102 15.88 -18.62 -5.85
CA ASN A 102 16.02 -18.45 -4.41
C ASN A 102 15.87 -19.78 -3.66
N ASN A 103 15.52 -20.85 -4.38
CA ASN A 103 15.19 -22.16 -3.84
C ASN A 103 14.13 -22.07 -2.72
N ARG A 104 13.05 -21.33 -3.01
CA ARG A 104 11.94 -21.08 -2.07
C ARG A 104 10.61 -21.49 -2.70
N SER A 105 9.80 -22.21 -1.95
CA SER A 105 8.41 -22.46 -2.32
C SER A 105 7.58 -21.20 -2.10
N ALA A 106 6.68 -20.90 -3.04
CA ALA A 106 5.69 -19.85 -2.86
C ALA A 106 4.75 -20.18 -1.70
N MET A 107 4.35 -19.16 -0.93
CA MET A 107 3.40 -19.28 0.19
C MET A 107 2.40 -18.13 0.15
N ALA A 108 1.11 -18.43 0.41
CA ALA A 108 0.05 -17.42 0.49
C ALA A 108 -0.39 -17.19 1.95
N PRO A 109 -0.46 -15.93 2.43
CA PRO A 109 0.26 -14.79 1.89
C PRO A 109 1.78 -15.01 2.09
N THR A 110 2.59 -14.17 1.44
CA THR A 110 4.06 -14.29 1.53
C THR A 110 4.49 -14.36 3.00
N SER A 111 5.58 -15.07 3.30
CA SER A 111 6.04 -15.26 4.69
C SER A 111 6.27 -13.95 5.47
N HIS A 112 6.41 -12.83 4.75
CA HIS A 112 6.62 -11.50 5.28
C HIS A 112 5.77 -10.49 4.48
N PRO A 113 4.45 -10.38 4.75
CA PRO A 113 3.59 -9.51 3.99
C PRO A 113 4.00 -8.05 4.18
N TRP A 114 4.20 -7.35 3.07
CA TRP A 114 4.61 -5.95 3.05
C TRP A 114 3.64 -5.15 2.21
N VAL A 115 3.23 -4.00 2.72
CA VAL A 115 2.42 -3.04 1.99
C VAL A 115 3.04 -1.65 2.09
N ARG A 116 2.93 -0.87 1.03
CA ARG A 116 3.08 0.58 1.03
C ARG A 116 1.78 1.23 0.59
N LEU A 117 1.29 2.15 1.41
CA LEU A 117 0.11 2.95 1.16
C LEU A 117 0.54 4.38 0.86
N HIS A 118 0.00 4.94 -0.22
CA HIS A 118 0.34 6.27 -0.68
C HIS A 118 -0.71 7.27 -0.21
N LEU A 119 -0.28 8.48 0.14
CA LEU A 119 -1.14 9.59 0.51
C LEU A 119 -0.79 10.82 -0.33
N ARG A 120 -1.77 11.70 -0.47
CA ARG A 120 -1.59 13.03 -1.03
C ARG A 120 -2.14 14.06 -0.05
N SER A 121 -1.52 15.22 0.01
CA SER A 121 -2.06 16.39 0.69
C SER A 121 -1.99 17.63 -0.18
N TYR A 122 -2.78 18.63 0.18
CA TYR A 122 -2.60 20.00 -0.29
C TYR A 122 -2.15 20.87 0.89
N CYS A 123 -1.05 21.60 0.73
CA CYS A 123 -0.53 22.55 1.71
C CYS A 123 -1.25 23.90 1.56
N PRO A 124 -1.94 24.40 2.60
CA PRO A 124 -2.64 25.69 2.50
C PRO A 124 -1.68 26.88 2.42
N GLU A 125 -0.49 26.80 3.03
CA GLU A 125 0.50 27.88 3.07
C GLU A 125 1.21 28.06 1.73
N ALA A 126 1.85 26.99 1.22
CA ALA A 126 2.58 27.02 -0.03
C ALA A 126 1.68 26.92 -1.27
N LYS A 127 0.41 26.51 -1.10
CA LYS A 127 -0.53 26.21 -2.20
C LYS A 127 -0.05 25.11 -3.14
N GLU A 128 0.72 24.16 -2.60
CA GLU A 128 1.32 23.06 -3.34
C GLU A 128 0.84 21.70 -2.85
N ALA A 129 0.83 20.73 -3.77
CA ALA A 129 0.56 19.35 -3.45
C ALA A 129 1.80 18.68 -2.83
N ALA A 130 1.58 17.72 -1.94
CA ALA A 130 2.61 16.86 -1.40
C ALA A 130 2.17 15.40 -1.43
N THR A 131 3.14 14.50 -1.50
CA THR A 131 2.92 13.04 -1.49
C THR A 131 3.63 12.42 -0.30
N TYR A 132 3.00 11.44 0.32
CA TYR A 132 3.56 10.67 1.43
C TYR A 132 3.36 9.19 1.17
N SER A 133 4.08 8.38 1.93
CA SER A 133 3.77 6.96 2.04
C SER A 133 4.02 6.45 3.44
N ILE A 134 3.19 5.51 3.86
CA ILE A 134 3.44 4.66 5.03
C ILE A 134 3.58 3.21 4.57
N GLN A 135 4.36 2.41 5.30
CA GLN A 135 4.63 1.02 4.92
C GLN A 135 4.93 0.16 6.14
N THR A 136 4.73 -1.16 6.04
CA THR A 136 4.85 -2.05 7.21
C THR A 136 6.22 -2.00 7.89
N ASN A 137 7.31 -1.79 7.14
CA ASN A 137 8.69 -1.80 7.62
C ASN A 137 9.25 -0.40 8.01
N GLN A 138 8.42 0.50 8.52
CA GLN A 138 8.84 1.79 9.08
C GLN A 138 8.85 1.77 10.62
N GLY A 139 9.79 2.52 11.21
CA GLY A 139 9.77 2.80 12.65
C GLY A 139 8.58 3.68 13.02
N ARG A 140 7.96 3.41 14.17
CA ARG A 140 6.75 4.08 14.66
C ARG A 140 6.87 4.44 16.14
N PRO A 141 6.18 5.49 16.62
CA PRO A 141 5.32 6.40 15.85
C PRO A 141 6.14 7.29 14.90
N ARG A 142 5.54 7.70 13.78
CA ARG A 142 6.17 8.57 12.79
C ARG A 142 5.27 9.76 12.49
N GLU A 143 5.81 10.96 12.67
CA GLU A 143 5.17 12.19 12.20
C GLU A 143 5.34 12.32 10.68
N LEU A 144 4.24 12.59 9.99
CA LEU A 144 4.22 13.04 8.61
C LEU A 144 4.21 14.56 8.64
N ARG A 145 5.30 15.18 8.19
CA ARG A 145 5.46 16.64 8.11
C ARG A 145 5.32 17.11 6.68
N CYS A 146 4.64 18.24 6.47
CA CYS A 146 4.52 18.81 5.16
C CYS A 146 5.91 19.21 4.62
N PRO A 147 6.30 18.78 3.42
CA PRO A 147 7.61 19.15 2.86
C PRO A 147 7.73 20.65 2.52
N HIS A 148 6.61 21.38 2.51
CA HIS A 148 6.55 22.78 2.09
C HIS A 148 6.57 23.78 3.25
N CYS A 149 5.93 23.45 4.38
CA CYS A 149 5.84 24.33 5.55
C CYS A 149 6.30 23.68 6.86
N ASP A 150 6.77 22.43 6.82
CA ASP A 150 7.24 21.63 7.96
C ASP A 150 6.22 21.36 9.09
N PHE A 151 5.00 21.92 9.00
CA PHE A 151 3.92 21.60 9.93
C PHE A 151 3.50 20.12 9.87
N GLY A 152 3.12 19.57 11.02
CA GLY A 152 2.62 18.21 11.14
C GLY A 152 1.32 18.02 10.35
N ALA A 153 1.33 17.12 9.37
CA ALA A 153 0.16 16.74 8.59
C ALA A 153 -0.62 15.59 9.25
N ALA A 154 0.08 14.59 9.81
CA ALA A 154 -0.51 13.47 10.53
C ALA A 154 0.55 12.67 11.30
N THR A 155 0.11 11.67 12.05
CA THR A 155 0.93 10.70 12.79
C THR A 155 0.55 9.29 12.36
N ASP A 156 1.54 8.53 11.89
CA ASP A 156 1.49 7.08 11.70
C ASP A 156 1.91 6.40 13.00
N ALA A 157 0.92 6.06 13.83
CA ALA A 157 1.16 5.46 15.15
C ALA A 157 1.25 3.93 15.12
N ALA A 158 0.61 3.28 14.15
CA ALA A 158 0.46 1.82 14.11
C ALA A 158 0.76 1.25 12.72
N THR A 159 1.39 0.07 12.70
CA THR A 159 1.74 -0.63 11.47
C THR A 159 0.48 -0.99 10.67
N PRO A 160 0.44 -0.75 9.34
CA PRO A 160 -0.64 -1.25 8.50
C PRO A 160 -0.83 -2.75 8.70
N ALA A 161 -2.06 -3.15 9.00
CA ALA A 161 -2.38 -4.56 9.21
C ALA A 161 -2.73 -5.21 7.88
N ILE A 162 -2.30 -6.46 7.71
CA ILE A 162 -2.57 -7.28 6.52
C ILE A 162 -3.15 -8.60 7.01
N ARG A 163 -4.34 -8.94 6.52
CA ARG A 163 -5.05 -10.17 6.88
C ARG A 163 -5.50 -10.89 5.61
N LEU A 164 -5.10 -12.15 5.46
CA LEU A 164 -5.64 -12.98 4.37
C LEU A 164 -7.09 -13.38 4.72
N LEU A 165 -8.00 -13.19 3.78
CA LEU A 165 -9.37 -13.68 3.85
C LEU A 165 -9.43 -15.02 3.10
N ASN A 166 -10.01 -16.02 3.77
CA ASN A 166 -10.14 -17.39 3.24
C ASN A 166 -11.28 -17.50 2.23
#